data_AF-A0A2E8B1R7-F1
#
_entry.id   AF-A0A2E8B1R7-F1
#
_cell.length_a   1.000
_cell.length_b   1.000
_cell.length_c   1.000
_cell.angle_alpha   90.00
_cell.angle_beta   90.00
_cell.angle_gamma   90.00
#
_symmetry.space_group_name_H-M   'P 1'
#
loop_
_entity.id
_entity.type
_entity.pdbx_description
1 polymer ?
#
loop_
_entity_poly.entity_id
_entity_poly.type
_entity_poly.pdbx_seq_one_letter_code
_entity_poly.pdbx_strand_id
1 'polypeptide(L)'
;MVLLNADFHVEDYRSQHVTDYETITAAIDAASPGDNIHFDGSRLYSPTKRIDLYGETALGHGATIRRPDEWNVVTTQPANIGDTVVHVDTVPNDIVYRNQLTLVEYGADAERPFRDGMEKGGKHVQSWDSVGQTIEFQTPIAEAFPAGSSVFRVDSLMTTFGGGSADDFVFDGNRADNDSHISWIYGHSFLSWTGDGSVTNSIFKNQPGQAVYIFSGSNFQVENNLFHDLNLSAMHYSSTYQGTGTVDFNSNVIVRSNEQADRGGHSQGVVTVSYRNERIRVHDNVVVDVDRPFVGNFGFDVRDWVVSGNQLYNVNGLVLGKLVDNGDDGDPTGFLFEDNYCQDCGATEILGRDYAAVVRQWQDMHFRNNEILDGTFLVEGVASGSIDGLNITSCDVNPVTVRDSTISISGVSTTAACDLTHDDQAELIYDPVTGQVTLDLAQTPTGGISEALLLLANGSVISFVDSVDIPSGLNIEADVLAARWTDAADNYGNFRRTYRTVPEPSCFFLITSAFALLMIFKRGFL
;
A
#
# COMPACT_ATOMS: atom_id res chain seq x y z
N MET A 1 6.31 39.61 -1.92
CA MET A 1 4.85 39.46 -2.00
C MET A 1 4.59 38.00 -1.72
N VAL A 2 4.18 37.65 -0.51
CA VAL A 2 3.76 36.28 -0.19
C VAL A 2 2.37 36.16 -0.77
N LEU A 3 2.23 35.44 -1.87
CA LEU A 3 0.91 34.97 -2.30
C LEU A 3 0.53 33.94 -1.24
N LEU A 4 -0.47 34.28 -0.43
CA LEU A 4 -1.11 33.30 0.44
C LEU A 4 -1.92 32.38 -0.48
N ASN A 5 -1.75 31.07 -0.34
CA ASN A 5 -2.60 30.08 -1.00
C ASN A 5 -4.05 30.37 -0.58
N ALA A 6 -4.98 30.36 -1.53
CA ALA A 6 -6.39 30.49 -1.20
C ALA A 6 -6.94 29.14 -0.72
N ASP A 7 -7.93 29.20 0.16
CA ASP A 7 -8.58 28.01 0.73
C ASP A 7 -9.98 27.84 0.12
N PHE A 8 -10.27 26.63 -0.36
CA PHE A 8 -11.55 26.26 -0.94
C PHE A 8 -12.12 25.05 -0.19
N HIS A 9 -13.30 25.17 0.40
CA HIS A 9 -13.95 24.05 1.09
C HIS A 9 -14.91 23.32 0.16
N VAL A 10 -14.75 22.01 0.00
CA VAL A 10 -15.60 21.18 -0.87
C VAL A 10 -17.08 21.34 -0.54
N GLU A 11 -17.42 21.41 0.75
CA GLU A 11 -18.82 21.47 1.19
C GLU A 11 -19.51 22.82 0.89
N ASP A 12 -18.75 23.90 0.62
CA ASP A 12 -19.34 25.19 0.20
C ASP A 12 -20.01 25.10 -1.19
N TYR A 13 -19.62 24.11 -1.98
CA TYR A 13 -20.15 23.85 -3.32
C TYR A 13 -21.28 22.82 -3.33
N ARG A 14 -21.61 22.24 -2.17
CA ARG A 14 -22.61 21.18 -2.08
C ARG A 14 -24.03 21.72 -2.23
N SER A 15 -24.84 21.05 -3.04
CA SER A 15 -26.28 21.31 -3.14
C SER A 15 -27.09 20.03 -3.27
N GLN A 16 -28.41 20.13 -3.07
CA GLN A 16 -29.31 18.97 -3.21
C GLN A 16 -29.24 18.44 -4.64
N HIS A 17 -29.04 17.12 -4.78
CA HIS A 17 -28.92 16.37 -6.04
C HIS A 17 -27.59 16.49 -6.80
N VAL A 18 -26.57 17.13 -6.23
CA VAL A 18 -25.22 17.13 -6.81
C VAL A 18 -24.41 15.98 -6.20
N THR A 19 -23.72 15.22 -7.05
CA THR A 19 -22.89 14.09 -6.63
C THR A 19 -21.63 14.56 -5.90
N ASP A 20 -20.96 13.66 -5.17
CA ASP A 20 -19.68 13.98 -4.54
C ASP A 20 -18.63 14.41 -5.57
N TYR A 21 -18.56 13.71 -6.71
CA TYR A 21 -17.64 14.07 -7.78
C TYR A 21 -17.88 15.50 -8.28
N GLU A 22 -19.12 15.87 -8.61
CA GLU A 22 -19.44 17.21 -9.09
C GLU A 22 -19.18 18.30 -8.03
N THR A 23 -19.42 17.99 -6.75
CA THR A 23 -19.15 18.91 -5.65
C THR A 23 -17.65 19.16 -5.51
N ILE A 24 -16.83 18.10 -5.55
CA ILE A 24 -15.37 18.17 -5.46
C ILE A 24 -14.79 18.91 -6.68
N THR A 25 -15.23 18.56 -7.88
CA THR A 25 -14.78 19.22 -9.11
C THR A 25 -15.13 20.71 -9.12
N ALA A 26 -16.30 21.12 -8.60
CA ALA A 26 -16.64 22.53 -8.50
C ALA A 26 -15.69 23.32 -7.60
N ALA A 27 -15.21 22.71 -6.50
CA ALA A 27 -14.21 23.34 -5.63
C ALA A 27 -12.84 23.44 -6.32
N ILE A 28 -12.42 22.39 -7.04
CA ILE A 28 -11.16 22.36 -7.79
C ILE A 28 -11.20 23.35 -8.96
N ASP A 29 -12.29 23.41 -9.72
CA ASP A 29 -12.46 24.33 -10.86
C ASP A 29 -12.45 25.81 -10.42
N ALA A 30 -12.76 26.08 -9.15
CA ALA A 30 -12.70 27.43 -8.57
C ALA A 30 -11.29 27.81 -8.09
N ALA A 31 -10.41 26.83 -7.88
CA ALA A 31 -9.07 26.99 -7.38
C ALA A 31 -8.04 27.23 -8.50
N SER A 32 -6.85 27.68 -8.12
CA SER A 32 -5.68 27.76 -8.98
C SER A 32 -4.56 26.85 -8.48
N PRO A 33 -3.60 26.45 -9.33
CA PRO A 33 -2.44 25.67 -8.89
C PRO A 33 -1.73 26.33 -7.70
N GLY A 34 -1.45 25.55 -6.66
CA GLY A 34 -0.89 26.00 -5.39
C GLY A 34 -1.93 26.33 -4.30
N ASP A 35 -3.23 26.43 -4.63
CA ASP A 35 -4.28 26.64 -3.64
C ASP A 35 -4.59 25.35 -2.84
N ASN A 36 -5.30 25.51 -1.72
CA ASN A 36 -5.70 24.41 -0.84
C ASN A 36 -7.17 24.04 -1.05
N ILE A 37 -7.45 22.74 -1.18
CA ILE A 37 -8.80 22.18 -1.25
C ILE A 37 -9.09 21.41 0.04
N HIS A 38 -10.00 21.93 0.87
CA HIS A 38 -10.38 21.35 2.15
C HIS A 38 -11.59 20.43 2.02
N PHE A 39 -11.43 19.18 2.41
CA PHE A 39 -12.51 18.21 2.56
C PHE A 39 -13.05 18.22 4.00
N ASP A 40 -14.31 17.79 4.17
CA ASP A 40 -14.89 17.61 5.50
C ASP A 40 -14.45 16.26 6.08
N GLY A 41 -13.64 16.31 7.14
CA GLY A 41 -13.08 15.15 7.83
C GLY A 41 -14.11 14.12 8.33
N SER A 42 -15.35 14.54 8.56
CA SER A 42 -16.42 13.66 9.03
C SER A 42 -17.13 12.90 7.91
N ARG A 43 -16.77 13.18 6.65
CA ARG A 43 -17.53 12.73 5.48
C ARG A 43 -16.87 11.58 4.76
N LEU A 44 -17.72 10.66 4.29
CA LEU A 44 -17.39 9.68 3.28
C LEU A 44 -17.80 10.23 1.91
N TYR A 45 -16.83 10.36 1.02
CA TYR A 45 -17.00 10.72 -0.38
C TYR A 45 -16.88 9.46 -1.24
N SER A 46 -17.85 9.25 -2.12
CA SER A 46 -17.82 8.14 -3.10
C SER A 46 -17.91 8.68 -4.52
N PRO A 47 -16.80 9.24 -5.05
CA PRO A 47 -16.81 9.88 -6.35
C PRO A 47 -17.04 8.85 -7.48
N THR A 48 -17.98 9.17 -8.37
CA THR A 48 -18.31 8.34 -9.54
C THR A 48 -17.30 8.48 -10.69
N LYS A 49 -16.25 9.29 -10.52
CA LYS A 49 -15.09 9.41 -11.42
C LYS A 49 -13.83 9.73 -10.62
N ARG A 50 -12.68 9.65 -11.27
CA ARG A 50 -11.38 10.10 -10.74
C ARG A 50 -11.40 11.59 -10.40
N ILE A 51 -10.89 11.95 -9.23
CA ILE A 51 -10.64 13.34 -8.83
C ILE A 51 -9.32 13.78 -9.45
N ASP A 52 -9.33 14.85 -10.25
CA ASP A 52 -8.14 15.37 -10.92
C ASP A 52 -7.69 16.68 -10.25
N LEU A 53 -6.45 16.70 -9.76
CA LEU A 53 -5.73 17.87 -9.25
C LEU A 53 -4.73 18.36 -10.31
N TYR A 54 -4.55 19.66 -10.43
CA TYR A 54 -3.68 20.35 -11.40
C TYR A 54 -2.63 21.24 -10.73
N GLY A 55 -2.17 20.85 -9.53
CA GLY A 55 -1.17 21.57 -8.74
C GLY A 55 -1.65 22.02 -7.36
N GLU A 56 -2.90 21.76 -7.00
CA GLU A 56 -3.47 22.07 -5.70
C GLU A 56 -2.99 21.09 -4.61
N THR A 57 -3.15 21.52 -3.35
CA THR A 57 -3.00 20.65 -2.18
C THR A 57 -4.37 20.26 -1.66
N ALA A 58 -4.72 18.99 -1.74
CA ALA A 58 -5.93 18.44 -1.13
C ALA A 58 -5.65 18.15 0.36
N LEU A 59 -6.50 18.68 1.24
CA LEU A 59 -6.43 18.51 2.68
C LEU A 59 -7.67 17.76 3.17
N GLY A 60 -7.47 16.53 3.63
CA GLY A 60 -8.53 15.58 3.95
C GLY A 60 -9.15 15.79 5.32
N HIS A 61 -8.38 16.18 6.34
CA HIS A 61 -8.82 16.30 7.73
C HIS A 61 -9.44 14.99 8.29
N GLY A 62 -9.01 13.84 7.78
CA GLY A 62 -9.56 12.51 8.06
C GLY A 62 -10.69 12.05 7.14
N ALA A 63 -11.02 12.83 6.09
CA ALA A 63 -12.09 12.50 5.15
C ALA A 63 -11.84 11.16 4.47
N THR A 64 -12.90 10.36 4.29
CA THR A 64 -12.80 9.08 3.58
C THR A 64 -13.16 9.25 2.12
N ILE A 65 -12.27 8.85 1.21
CA ILE A 65 -12.57 8.67 -0.22
C ILE A 65 -12.67 7.16 -0.48
N ARG A 66 -13.89 6.68 -0.72
CA ARG A 66 -14.17 5.25 -0.93
C ARG A 66 -14.42 4.95 -2.41
N ARG A 67 -13.74 3.92 -2.92
CA ARG A 67 -13.99 3.36 -4.25
C ARG A 67 -15.44 2.85 -4.35
N PRO A 68 -16.18 3.19 -5.41
CA PRO A 68 -17.51 2.64 -5.62
C PRO A 68 -17.48 1.12 -5.78
N ASP A 69 -18.62 0.48 -5.61
CA ASP A 69 -18.74 -0.97 -5.77
C ASP A 69 -18.50 -1.35 -7.24
N GLU A 70 -17.92 -2.53 -7.46
CA GLU A 70 -17.63 -3.06 -8.79
C GLU A 70 -18.90 -3.28 -9.63
N TRP A 71 -18.75 -3.11 -10.94
CA TRP A 71 -19.77 -3.48 -11.91
C TRP A 71 -19.62 -4.93 -12.35
N ASN A 72 -20.70 -5.70 -12.21
CA ASN A 72 -20.81 -7.03 -12.79
C ASN A 72 -21.40 -6.94 -14.20
N VAL A 73 -20.61 -6.46 -15.17
CA VAL A 73 -21.03 -6.24 -16.56
C VAL A 73 -20.20 -7.08 -17.51
N VAL A 74 -20.85 -7.72 -18.48
CA VAL A 74 -20.18 -8.52 -19.51
C VAL A 74 -20.64 -8.15 -20.92
N THR A 75 -19.76 -8.35 -21.90
CA THR A 75 -20.11 -8.15 -23.32
C THR A 75 -21.07 -9.23 -23.79
N THR A 76 -22.14 -8.86 -24.50
CA THR A 76 -23.09 -9.80 -25.10
C THR A 76 -22.75 -10.18 -26.54
N GLN A 77 -21.86 -9.41 -27.17
CA GLN A 77 -21.31 -9.66 -28.50
C GLN A 77 -19.79 -9.47 -28.48
N PRO A 78 -19.05 -10.07 -29.45
CA PRO A 78 -17.63 -9.78 -29.61
C PRO A 78 -17.42 -8.30 -29.89
N ALA A 79 -16.41 -7.72 -29.26
CA ALA A 79 -15.95 -6.36 -29.54
C ALA A 79 -14.69 -6.45 -30.41
N ASN A 80 -14.72 -5.90 -31.62
CA ASN A 80 -13.63 -6.03 -32.58
C ASN A 80 -12.72 -4.80 -32.57
N ILE A 81 -11.51 -4.99 -33.09
CA ILE A 81 -10.58 -3.89 -33.34
C ILE A 81 -11.25 -2.86 -34.24
N GLY A 82 -11.27 -1.60 -33.79
CA GLY A 82 -11.90 -0.50 -34.51
C GLY A 82 -13.35 -0.22 -34.11
N ASP A 83 -13.99 -1.10 -33.33
CA ASP A 83 -15.33 -0.83 -32.80
C ASP A 83 -15.26 0.31 -31.77
N THR A 84 -16.26 1.19 -31.74
CA THR A 84 -16.42 2.21 -30.69
C THR A 84 -17.60 1.89 -29.78
N VAL A 85 -18.44 0.92 -30.13
CA VAL A 85 -19.62 0.55 -29.38
C VAL A 85 -19.49 -0.90 -28.94
N VAL A 86 -19.69 -1.14 -27.65
CA VAL A 86 -19.79 -2.48 -27.10
C VAL A 86 -21.22 -2.76 -26.65
N HIS A 87 -21.68 -3.98 -26.94
CA HIS A 87 -22.95 -4.49 -26.44
C HIS A 87 -22.71 -5.21 -25.13
N VAL A 88 -23.45 -4.83 -24.10
CA VAL A 88 -23.33 -5.37 -22.74
C VAL A 88 -24.64 -6.01 -22.30
N ASP A 89 -24.60 -6.76 -21.20
CA ASP A 89 -25.78 -7.40 -20.61
C ASP A 89 -26.59 -6.45 -19.74
N THR A 90 -25.92 -5.50 -19.08
CA THR A 90 -26.52 -4.42 -18.30
C THR A 90 -25.66 -3.16 -18.39
N VAL A 91 -26.29 -1.99 -18.47
CA VAL A 91 -25.59 -0.70 -18.33
C VAL A 91 -25.69 -0.25 -16.86
N PRO A 92 -24.55 -0.04 -16.16
CA PRO A 92 -24.54 0.37 -14.75
C PRO A 92 -25.29 1.68 -14.52
N ASN A 93 -25.96 1.81 -13.37
CA ASN A 93 -26.74 3.01 -13.06
C ASN A 93 -25.89 4.25 -12.79
N ASP A 94 -24.63 4.05 -12.39
CA ASP A 94 -23.64 5.08 -12.10
C ASP A 94 -22.63 5.28 -13.23
N ILE A 95 -22.86 4.67 -14.41
CA ILE A 95 -22.07 5.01 -15.60
C ILE A 95 -22.33 6.46 -15.99
N VAL A 96 -21.25 7.19 -16.26
CA VAL A 96 -21.27 8.59 -16.61
C VAL A 96 -20.24 8.90 -17.68
N TYR A 97 -20.45 10.00 -18.40
CA TYR A 97 -19.53 10.50 -19.42
C TYR A 97 -18.10 10.60 -18.88
N ARG A 98 -17.11 10.09 -19.64
CA ARG A 98 -15.68 10.01 -19.29
C ARG A 98 -15.27 9.00 -18.20
N ASN A 99 -16.16 8.14 -17.68
CA ASN A 99 -15.65 6.98 -16.93
C ASN A 99 -14.61 6.23 -17.77
N GLN A 100 -13.51 5.83 -17.15
CA GLN A 100 -12.46 5.04 -17.79
C GLN A 100 -12.77 3.56 -17.57
N LEU A 101 -13.09 2.84 -18.65
CA LEU A 101 -13.43 1.42 -18.59
C LEU A 101 -12.38 0.58 -19.31
N THR A 102 -12.21 -0.67 -18.90
CA THR A 102 -11.41 -1.64 -19.64
C THR A 102 -12.21 -2.90 -19.89
N LEU A 103 -11.99 -3.51 -21.06
CA LEU A 103 -12.49 -4.84 -21.38
C LEU A 103 -11.44 -5.87 -20.93
N VAL A 104 -11.90 -6.96 -20.33
CA VAL A 104 -11.03 -8.05 -19.87
C VAL A 104 -11.58 -9.40 -20.28
N GLU A 105 -10.76 -10.21 -20.95
CA GLU A 105 -11.07 -11.61 -21.19
C GLU A 105 -10.77 -12.41 -19.92
N TYR A 106 -11.80 -12.96 -19.27
CA TYR A 106 -11.61 -13.95 -18.21
C TYR A 106 -11.22 -15.29 -18.86
N GLY A 107 -9.92 -15.52 -19.03
CA GLY A 107 -9.41 -16.80 -19.54
C GLY A 107 -9.69 -17.95 -18.57
N ALA A 108 -9.87 -19.16 -19.11
CA ALA A 108 -9.98 -20.40 -18.32
C ALA A 108 -8.72 -20.74 -17.50
N ASP A 109 -7.61 -20.06 -17.78
CA ASP A 109 -6.39 -20.06 -16.96
C ASP A 109 -6.42 -18.81 -16.05
N ALA A 110 -7.14 -18.93 -14.93
CA ALA A 110 -7.52 -17.86 -14.00
C ALA A 110 -6.37 -17.16 -13.23
N GLU A 111 -5.10 -17.35 -13.63
CA GLU A 111 -3.94 -16.85 -12.88
C GLU A 111 -3.47 -15.46 -13.31
N ARG A 112 -3.91 -14.93 -14.47
CA ARG A 112 -3.49 -13.59 -14.94
C ARG A 112 -4.64 -12.87 -15.66
N PRO A 113 -5.55 -12.22 -14.93
CA PRO A 113 -6.66 -11.48 -15.55
C PRO A 113 -6.17 -10.32 -16.43
N PHE A 114 -5.01 -9.73 -16.14
CA PHE A 114 -4.43 -8.64 -16.95
C PHE A 114 -3.23 -9.16 -17.74
N ARG A 115 -3.44 -9.54 -19.01
CA ARG A 115 -2.31 -9.64 -19.94
C ARG A 115 -1.78 -8.23 -20.16
N ASP A 116 -0.57 -7.98 -19.65
CA ASP A 116 0.21 -6.77 -19.90
C ASP A 116 0.15 -6.41 -21.40
N GLY A 117 -0.64 -5.41 -21.76
CA GLY A 117 -0.77 -4.94 -23.15
C GLY A 117 -2.18 -4.57 -23.61
N MET A 118 -3.24 -5.00 -22.94
CA MET A 118 -4.59 -4.77 -23.46
C MET A 118 -5.11 -3.37 -23.09
N GLU A 119 -4.96 -2.44 -24.05
CA GLU A 119 -5.45 -1.06 -24.05
C GLU A 119 -4.81 -0.08 -23.04
N LYS A 120 -3.65 0.49 -23.42
CA LYS A 120 -2.97 1.58 -22.69
C LYS A 120 -3.95 2.67 -22.21
N GLY A 121 -4.31 2.62 -20.93
CA GLY A 121 -5.09 3.67 -20.27
C GLY A 121 -6.61 3.46 -20.25
N GLY A 122 -7.16 2.28 -20.54
CA GLY A 122 -8.61 2.11 -20.64
C GLY A 122 -9.27 3.04 -21.67
N LYS A 123 -10.59 3.02 -21.74
CA LYS A 123 -11.40 3.77 -22.71
C LYS A 123 -12.38 4.67 -21.99
N HIS A 124 -12.40 5.93 -22.38
CA HIS A 124 -13.38 6.87 -21.85
C HIS A 124 -14.75 6.67 -22.51
N VAL A 125 -15.78 6.59 -21.68
CA VAL A 125 -17.18 6.56 -22.12
C VAL A 125 -17.55 7.88 -22.81
N GLN A 126 -18.07 7.80 -24.02
CA GLN A 126 -18.66 8.91 -24.78
C GLN A 126 -20.17 8.99 -24.58
N SER A 127 -20.86 7.86 -24.65
CA SER A 127 -22.32 7.76 -24.48
C SER A 127 -22.72 6.34 -24.04
N TRP A 128 -23.97 6.15 -23.62
CA TRP A 128 -24.53 4.85 -23.28
C TRP A 128 -26.03 4.80 -23.55
N ASP A 129 -26.56 3.61 -23.84
CA ASP A 129 -28.00 3.35 -23.98
C ASP A 129 -28.40 2.19 -23.07
N SER A 130 -29.11 2.50 -21.99
CA SER A 130 -29.56 1.48 -21.03
C SER A 130 -30.63 0.54 -21.60
N VAL A 131 -31.39 0.97 -22.62
CA VAL A 131 -32.43 0.15 -23.25
C VAL A 131 -31.81 -0.71 -24.36
N GLY A 132 -30.94 -0.11 -25.17
CA GLY A 132 -30.15 -0.80 -26.19
C GLY A 132 -29.01 -1.66 -25.63
N GLN A 133 -28.69 -1.50 -24.35
CA GLN A 133 -27.60 -2.14 -23.62
C GLN A 133 -26.25 -1.96 -24.31
N THR A 134 -25.91 -0.71 -24.60
CA THR A 134 -24.65 -0.37 -25.26
C THR A 134 -23.88 0.69 -24.49
N ILE A 135 -22.55 0.61 -24.59
CA ILE A 135 -21.61 1.62 -24.13
C ILE A 135 -20.78 2.05 -25.35
N GLU A 136 -20.71 3.35 -25.60
CA GLU A 136 -19.89 3.93 -26.65
C GLU A 136 -18.64 4.58 -26.05
N PHE A 137 -17.48 4.31 -26.63
CA PHE A 137 -16.17 4.84 -26.25
C PHE A 137 -15.73 5.98 -27.16
N GLN A 138 -14.95 6.91 -26.60
CA GLN A 138 -14.39 8.06 -27.32
C GLN A 138 -13.36 7.66 -28.39
N THR A 139 -12.68 6.55 -28.17
CA THR A 139 -11.66 6.02 -29.07
C THR A 139 -11.98 4.57 -29.42
N PRO A 140 -11.69 4.12 -30.65
CA PRO A 140 -11.89 2.73 -31.04
C PRO A 140 -11.12 1.74 -30.15
N ILE A 141 -11.66 0.54 -30.01
CA ILE A 141 -11.02 -0.58 -29.32
C ILE A 141 -9.78 -1.00 -30.12
N ALA A 142 -8.66 -1.22 -29.42
CA ALA A 142 -7.37 -1.53 -30.01
C ALA A 142 -7.12 -3.03 -30.17
N GLU A 143 -7.90 -3.86 -29.48
CA GLU A 143 -7.81 -5.33 -29.48
C GLU A 143 -9.20 -5.96 -29.65
N ALA A 144 -9.27 -7.22 -30.07
CA ALA A 144 -10.53 -7.93 -30.17
C ALA A 144 -10.83 -8.69 -28.87
N PHE A 145 -12.05 -8.58 -28.37
CA PHE A 145 -12.54 -9.27 -27.18
C PHE A 145 -13.71 -10.19 -27.55
N PRO A 146 -13.73 -11.45 -27.07
CA PRO A 146 -14.87 -12.32 -27.30
C PRO A 146 -16.12 -11.84 -26.53
N ALA A 147 -17.29 -12.37 -26.92
CA ALA A 147 -18.49 -12.23 -26.10
C ALA A 147 -18.28 -12.88 -24.73
N GLY A 148 -18.85 -12.30 -23.68
CA GLY A 148 -18.67 -12.72 -22.29
C GLY A 148 -17.46 -12.08 -21.59
N SER A 149 -16.74 -11.19 -22.27
CA SER A 149 -15.64 -10.42 -21.65
C SER A 149 -16.19 -9.46 -20.61
N SER A 150 -15.49 -9.28 -19.50
CA SER A 150 -15.91 -8.36 -18.42
C SER A 150 -15.61 -6.91 -18.79
N VAL A 151 -16.44 -5.99 -18.27
CA VAL A 151 -16.24 -4.54 -18.41
C VAL A 151 -16.01 -3.96 -17.01
N PHE A 152 -14.77 -3.56 -16.73
CA PHE A 152 -14.41 -2.99 -15.44
C PHE A 152 -14.24 -1.48 -15.53
N ARG A 153 -14.56 -0.79 -14.44
CA ARG A 153 -14.19 0.61 -14.26
C ARG A 153 -12.78 0.67 -13.70
N VAL A 154 -11.91 1.51 -14.22
CA VAL A 154 -10.48 1.44 -13.91
C VAL A 154 -9.87 2.80 -13.55
N ASP A 155 -10.71 3.69 -13.04
CA ASP A 155 -10.30 5.01 -12.57
C ASP A 155 -9.50 4.92 -11.25
N SER A 156 -8.43 5.71 -11.11
CA SER A 156 -7.86 6.02 -9.79
C SER A 156 -8.85 6.83 -8.95
N LEU A 157 -8.72 6.85 -7.61
CA LEU A 157 -9.58 7.71 -6.79
C LEU A 157 -9.19 9.18 -6.92
N MET A 158 -7.89 9.46 -6.82
CA MET A 158 -7.32 10.80 -6.95
C MET A 158 -6.09 10.77 -7.84
N THR A 159 -5.91 11.80 -8.66
CA THR A 159 -4.78 11.93 -9.57
C THR A 159 -4.29 13.37 -9.62
N THR A 160 -2.98 13.56 -9.62
CA THR A 160 -2.34 14.85 -9.84
C THR A 160 -1.68 14.92 -11.21
N PHE A 161 -1.82 16.07 -11.86
CA PHE A 161 -1.15 16.43 -13.11
C PHE A 161 -0.29 17.68 -12.90
N GLY A 162 1.01 17.57 -13.15
CA GLY A 162 1.92 18.73 -13.07
C GLY A 162 2.28 19.15 -11.65
N GLY A 163 2.18 18.21 -10.69
CA GLY A 163 2.41 18.39 -9.27
C GLY A 163 1.12 18.53 -8.46
N GLY A 164 1.24 18.50 -7.14
CA GLY A 164 0.12 18.53 -6.20
C GLY A 164 0.22 17.46 -5.12
N SER A 165 -0.57 17.62 -4.07
CA SER A 165 -0.43 16.82 -2.85
C SER A 165 -1.78 16.39 -2.27
N ALA A 166 -1.76 15.31 -1.50
CA ALA A 166 -2.86 14.89 -0.64
C ALA A 166 -2.36 14.66 0.78
N ASP A 167 -3.06 15.23 1.76
CA ASP A 167 -2.71 15.12 3.17
C ASP A 167 -3.92 14.73 4.02
N ASP A 168 -3.71 13.84 4.99
CA ASP A 168 -4.71 13.45 6.01
C ASP A 168 -6.03 12.91 5.42
N PHE A 169 -5.94 11.94 4.50
CA PHE A 169 -7.10 11.23 3.94
C PHE A 169 -7.17 9.77 4.38
N VAL A 170 -8.38 9.21 4.36
CA VAL A 170 -8.59 7.76 4.33
C VAL A 170 -8.99 7.34 2.92
N PHE A 171 -8.08 6.71 2.19
CA PHE A 171 -8.35 6.06 0.91
C PHE A 171 -8.83 4.62 1.14
N ASP A 172 -10.11 4.38 0.93
CA ASP A 172 -10.73 3.06 1.05
C ASP A 172 -10.96 2.44 -0.33
N GLY A 173 -10.20 1.40 -0.64
CA GLY A 173 -10.25 0.73 -1.93
C GLY A 173 -11.45 -0.19 -2.12
N ASN A 174 -12.24 -0.43 -1.06
CA ASN A 174 -13.43 -1.26 -1.10
C ASN A 174 -13.18 -2.68 -1.66
N ARG A 175 -12.04 -3.28 -1.31
CA ARG A 175 -11.54 -4.55 -1.88
C ARG A 175 -12.57 -5.67 -1.96
N ALA A 176 -13.38 -5.89 -0.92
CA ALA A 176 -14.32 -7.01 -0.86
C ALA A 176 -15.32 -7.00 -2.03
N ASP A 177 -15.69 -5.80 -2.49
CA ASP A 177 -16.62 -5.59 -3.59
C ASP A 177 -15.90 -5.11 -4.87
N ASN A 178 -14.57 -5.27 -4.95
CA ASN A 178 -13.74 -4.82 -6.08
C ASN A 178 -12.62 -5.83 -6.42
N ASP A 179 -12.82 -7.13 -6.19
CA ASP A 179 -11.79 -8.16 -6.40
C ASP A 179 -11.34 -8.31 -7.86
N SER A 180 -12.08 -7.76 -8.84
CA SER A 180 -11.61 -7.73 -10.24
C SER A 180 -10.73 -6.53 -10.59
N HIS A 181 -10.65 -5.52 -9.73
CA HIS A 181 -9.85 -4.30 -9.93
C HIS A 181 -8.36 -4.50 -9.56
N ILE A 182 -7.91 -5.75 -9.45
CA ILE A 182 -6.52 -6.09 -9.14
C ILE A 182 -5.66 -5.85 -10.38
N SER A 183 -5.23 -4.61 -10.57
CA SER A 183 -4.38 -4.19 -11.68
C SER A 183 -3.32 -3.21 -11.23
N TRP A 184 -2.08 -3.43 -11.65
CA TRP A 184 -0.98 -2.50 -11.41
C TRP A 184 -1.05 -1.20 -12.20
N ILE A 185 -1.84 -1.10 -13.27
CA ILE A 185 -1.91 0.12 -14.11
C ILE A 185 -3.06 1.02 -13.67
N TYR A 186 -4.10 0.42 -13.10
CA TYR A 186 -5.38 1.10 -13.00
C TYR A 186 -6.05 1.03 -11.62
N GLY A 187 -5.61 0.13 -10.75
CA GLY A 187 -6.22 -0.08 -9.44
C GLY A 187 -5.79 0.92 -8.35
N HIS A 188 -5.21 2.06 -8.72
CA HIS A 188 -4.57 2.98 -7.78
C HIS A 188 -5.56 3.79 -6.95
N SER A 189 -5.24 4.02 -5.67
CA SER A 189 -5.95 5.04 -4.89
C SER A 189 -5.46 6.44 -5.25
N PHE A 190 -4.14 6.64 -5.23
CA PHE A 190 -3.51 7.90 -5.59
C PHE A 190 -2.54 7.71 -6.76
N LEU A 191 -2.62 8.59 -7.75
CA LEU A 191 -1.72 8.60 -8.91
C LEU A 191 -1.06 9.98 -9.08
N SER A 192 0.25 10.03 -9.11
CA SER A 192 0.99 11.20 -9.61
C SER A 192 1.41 10.97 -11.06
N TRP A 193 0.93 11.78 -11.99
CA TRP A 193 1.22 11.61 -13.42
C TRP A 193 2.56 12.24 -13.84
N THR A 194 2.89 13.38 -13.25
CA THR A 194 4.17 14.11 -13.41
C THR A 194 4.27 15.19 -12.33
N GLY A 195 5.49 15.63 -12.03
CA GLY A 195 5.75 16.79 -11.18
C GLY A 195 6.04 16.46 -9.72
N ASP A 196 6.25 17.53 -8.95
CA ASP A 196 6.61 17.52 -7.53
C ASP A 196 5.34 17.47 -6.67
N GLY A 197 5.39 16.82 -5.52
CA GLY A 197 4.22 16.68 -4.67
C GLY A 197 4.42 15.71 -3.53
N SER A 198 3.34 15.45 -2.79
CA SER A 198 3.39 14.55 -1.66
C SER A 198 2.09 13.81 -1.40
N VAL A 199 2.19 12.64 -0.77
CA VAL A 199 1.08 11.99 -0.10
C VAL A 199 1.48 11.74 1.35
N THR A 200 0.81 12.43 2.28
CA THR A 200 1.21 12.44 3.68
C THR A 200 0.08 12.15 4.64
N ASN A 201 0.44 11.62 5.82
CA ASN A 201 -0.46 11.45 6.96
C ASN A 201 -1.77 10.70 6.62
N SER A 202 -1.76 9.86 5.59
CA SER A 202 -2.98 9.25 5.04
C SER A 202 -3.04 7.75 5.35
N ILE A 203 -4.26 7.21 5.33
CA ILE A 203 -4.52 5.78 5.50
C ILE A 203 -4.99 5.20 4.17
N PHE A 204 -4.31 4.17 3.69
CA PHE A 204 -4.71 3.37 2.54
C PHE A 204 -5.14 1.99 3.03
N LYS A 205 -6.42 1.67 2.85
CA LYS A 205 -7.00 0.41 3.33
C LYS A 205 -7.79 -0.32 2.26
N ASN A 206 -7.86 -1.65 2.39
CA ASN A 206 -8.69 -2.51 1.56
C ASN A 206 -8.49 -2.25 0.07
N GLN A 207 -7.24 -2.21 -0.40
CA GLN A 207 -6.95 -1.85 -1.78
C GLN A 207 -6.99 -3.08 -2.68
N PRO A 208 -7.85 -3.11 -3.72
CA PRO A 208 -7.82 -4.18 -4.71
C PRO A 208 -6.57 -4.07 -5.61
N GLY A 209 -6.07 -2.86 -5.84
CA GLY A 209 -4.86 -2.58 -6.60
C GLY A 209 -3.72 -2.05 -5.74
N GLN A 210 -2.87 -1.21 -6.34
CA GLN A 210 -1.78 -0.53 -5.62
C GLN A 210 -2.32 0.69 -4.88
N ALA A 211 -1.69 1.10 -3.79
CA ALA A 211 -2.13 2.28 -3.05
C ALA A 211 -1.69 3.58 -3.75
N VAL A 212 -0.38 3.81 -3.85
CA VAL A 212 0.21 4.99 -4.50
C VAL A 212 0.99 4.59 -5.75
N TYR A 213 0.69 5.24 -6.87
CA TYR A 213 1.48 5.10 -8.10
C TYR A 213 2.06 6.45 -8.52
N ILE A 214 3.37 6.49 -8.72
CA ILE A 214 4.09 7.68 -9.16
C ILE A 214 4.61 7.39 -10.57
N PHE A 215 3.89 7.91 -11.54
CA PHE A 215 4.33 7.96 -12.92
C PHE A 215 5.14 9.24 -13.12
N SER A 216 6.43 9.12 -13.43
CA SER A 216 7.29 10.25 -13.82
C SER A 216 7.33 11.46 -12.85
N GLY A 217 6.99 11.26 -11.58
CA GLY A 217 7.16 12.26 -10.53
C GLY A 217 8.64 12.55 -10.27
N SER A 218 8.96 13.81 -9.96
CA SER A 218 10.30 14.24 -9.52
C SER A 218 10.12 14.94 -8.19
N ASN A 219 11.00 14.73 -7.20
CA ASN A 219 10.84 15.31 -5.85
C ASN A 219 9.48 14.97 -5.22
N PHE A 220 9.08 13.70 -5.29
CA PHE A 220 7.80 13.25 -4.75
C PHE A 220 8.00 12.53 -3.43
N GLN A 221 7.18 12.88 -2.42
CA GLN A 221 7.27 12.33 -1.07
C GLN A 221 6.06 11.47 -0.73
N VAL A 222 6.27 10.29 -0.17
CA VAL A 222 5.23 9.44 0.41
C VAL A 222 5.64 9.18 1.84
N GLU A 223 5.06 9.92 2.77
CA GLU A 223 5.55 10.01 4.14
C GLU A 223 4.44 9.90 5.19
N ASN A 224 4.74 9.25 6.32
CA ASN A 224 3.85 9.16 7.49
C ASN A 224 2.47 8.56 7.16
N ASN A 225 2.40 7.63 6.22
CA ASN A 225 1.15 6.96 5.84
C ASN A 225 1.03 5.58 6.50
N LEU A 226 -0.21 5.12 6.67
CA LEU A 226 -0.52 3.73 6.96
C LEU A 226 -1.05 3.04 5.71
N PHE A 227 -0.45 1.91 5.36
CA PHE A 227 -0.88 1.02 4.29
C PHE A 227 -1.31 -0.30 4.91
N HIS A 228 -2.58 -0.70 4.75
CA HIS A 228 -3.01 -2.01 5.24
C HIS A 228 -4.03 -2.73 4.36
N ASP A 229 -3.95 -4.06 4.30
CA ASP A 229 -4.86 -4.91 3.54
C ASP A 229 -4.86 -4.56 2.04
N LEU A 230 -3.67 -4.64 1.43
CA LEU A 230 -3.45 -4.33 0.03
C LEU A 230 -3.21 -5.63 -0.76
N ASN A 231 -3.98 -5.82 -1.82
CA ASN A 231 -3.73 -6.92 -2.75
C ASN A 231 -2.40 -6.75 -3.50
N LEU A 232 -2.00 -5.51 -3.81
CA LEU A 232 -0.74 -5.18 -4.51
C LEU A 232 0.16 -4.27 -3.64
N SER A 233 1.09 -3.56 -4.28
CA SER A 233 2.11 -2.72 -3.65
C SER A 233 1.53 -1.50 -2.92
N ALA A 234 2.15 -1.14 -1.79
CA ALA A 234 1.93 0.14 -1.12
C ALA A 234 2.35 1.31 -2.02
N MET A 235 3.49 1.16 -2.70
CA MET A 235 4.00 2.13 -3.65
C MET A 235 4.44 1.45 -4.92
N HIS A 236 4.15 2.08 -6.06
CA HIS A 236 4.79 1.79 -7.33
C HIS A 236 5.36 3.06 -7.95
N TYR A 237 6.61 3.01 -8.40
CA TYR A 237 7.24 4.09 -9.14
C TYR A 237 7.65 3.66 -10.55
N SER A 238 7.41 4.53 -11.52
CA SER A 238 7.80 4.33 -12.91
C SER A 238 8.05 5.67 -13.59
N SER A 239 9.26 5.97 -14.05
CA SER A 239 9.54 7.24 -14.76
C SER A 239 9.92 7.03 -16.21
N THR A 240 9.28 7.76 -17.13
CA THR A 240 9.62 7.76 -18.57
C THR A 240 10.57 8.91 -18.97
N TYR A 241 10.79 9.88 -18.09
CA TYR A 241 11.63 11.07 -18.35
C TYR A 241 12.91 11.04 -17.51
N GLN A 242 13.99 11.63 -18.03
CA GLN A 242 15.17 11.92 -17.23
C GLN A 242 14.84 13.12 -16.32
N GLY A 243 14.36 12.82 -15.11
CA GLY A 243 14.19 13.83 -14.07
C GLY A 243 15.52 14.10 -13.36
N THR A 244 15.65 15.23 -12.68
CA THR A 244 16.73 15.47 -11.70
C THR A 244 16.23 15.38 -10.24
N GLY A 245 15.00 14.94 -10.00
CA GLY A 245 14.45 14.84 -8.65
C GLY A 245 14.64 13.48 -7.99
N THR A 246 14.36 13.44 -6.70
CA THR A 246 14.38 12.23 -5.85
C THR A 246 12.95 11.79 -5.56
N VAL A 247 12.69 10.48 -5.50
CA VAL A 247 11.45 9.95 -4.93
C VAL A 247 11.74 9.37 -3.56
N ASP A 248 10.96 9.80 -2.59
CA ASP A 248 11.19 9.55 -1.17
C ASP A 248 9.97 8.84 -0.55
N PHE A 249 10.21 7.64 -0.02
CA PHE A 249 9.21 6.81 0.64
C PHE A 249 9.69 6.53 2.06
N ASN A 250 9.18 7.31 3.03
CA ASN A 250 9.74 7.29 4.38
C ASN A 250 8.71 7.33 5.50
N SER A 251 9.11 6.83 6.67
CA SER A 251 8.31 6.92 7.90
C SER A 251 6.89 6.33 7.76
N ASN A 252 6.69 5.36 6.85
CA ASN A 252 5.40 4.72 6.65
C ASN A 252 5.29 3.43 7.45
N VAL A 253 4.04 3.04 7.77
CA VAL A 253 3.70 1.74 8.35
C VAL A 253 2.96 0.92 7.31
N ILE A 254 3.41 -0.30 7.04
CA ILE A 254 2.84 -1.17 6.01
C ILE A 254 2.54 -2.54 6.59
N VAL A 255 1.31 -3.02 6.39
CA VAL A 255 0.79 -4.22 7.02
C VAL A 255 -0.02 -5.01 6.00
N ARG A 256 0.26 -6.30 5.76
CA ARG A 256 -0.54 -7.12 4.83
C ARG A 256 -0.69 -6.47 3.46
N SER A 257 0.45 -6.20 2.85
CA SER A 257 0.56 -5.70 1.47
C SER A 257 0.96 -6.85 0.54
N ASN A 258 0.65 -6.70 -0.75
CA ASN A 258 0.96 -7.66 -1.81
C ASN A 258 0.31 -9.05 -1.66
N GLU A 259 -0.81 -9.17 -0.94
CA GLU A 259 -1.51 -10.45 -0.68
C GLU A 259 -1.92 -11.19 -1.97
N GLN A 260 -2.00 -10.49 -3.11
CA GLN A 260 -2.39 -11.05 -4.40
C GLN A 260 -1.52 -10.55 -5.56
N ALA A 261 -0.23 -10.29 -5.30
CA ALA A 261 0.70 -9.72 -6.28
C ALA A 261 0.79 -10.47 -7.61
N ASP A 262 0.59 -11.80 -7.63
CA ASP A 262 0.59 -12.59 -8.88
C ASP A 262 -0.61 -12.28 -9.78
N ARG A 263 -1.78 -11.96 -9.19
CA ARG A 263 -3.01 -11.65 -9.94
C ARG A 263 -2.95 -10.29 -10.61
N GLY A 264 -2.31 -9.31 -9.96
CA GLY A 264 -2.32 -7.92 -10.43
C GLY A 264 -1.33 -7.57 -11.53
N GLY A 265 -0.32 -8.42 -11.74
CA GLY A 265 0.83 -8.08 -12.56
C GLY A 265 1.72 -7.01 -11.92
N HIS A 266 2.97 -6.93 -12.37
CA HIS A 266 3.89 -5.82 -12.10
C HIS A 266 3.99 -5.28 -10.66
N SER A 267 3.85 -6.14 -9.65
CA SER A 267 3.89 -5.81 -8.21
C SER A 267 4.96 -6.65 -7.50
N GLN A 268 6.22 -6.42 -7.87
CA GLN A 268 7.37 -7.26 -7.48
C GLN A 268 7.80 -7.10 -6.01
N GLY A 269 7.34 -6.06 -5.33
CA GLY A 269 7.59 -5.84 -3.91
C GLY A 269 6.58 -4.89 -3.28
N VAL A 270 6.67 -4.70 -1.97
CA VAL A 270 5.83 -3.72 -1.24
C VAL A 270 6.05 -2.31 -1.76
N VAL A 271 7.32 -1.97 -1.98
CA VAL A 271 7.75 -0.85 -2.80
C VAL A 271 8.20 -1.41 -4.14
N THR A 272 7.37 -1.23 -5.17
CA THR A 272 7.67 -1.68 -6.52
C THR A 272 8.22 -0.54 -7.36
N VAL A 273 9.22 -0.85 -8.17
CA VAL A 273 9.81 0.11 -9.09
C VAL A 273 9.99 -0.55 -10.45
N SER A 274 9.50 0.06 -11.51
CA SER A 274 9.47 -0.57 -12.83
C SER A 274 10.46 0.05 -13.81
N TYR A 275 10.07 1.11 -14.51
CA TYR A 275 10.74 1.58 -15.73
C TYR A 275 12.11 2.26 -15.48
N ARG A 276 12.29 3.58 -15.66
CA ARG A 276 13.57 4.23 -15.28
C ARG A 276 13.60 4.55 -13.80
N ASN A 277 14.74 4.27 -13.19
CA ASN A 277 14.84 3.93 -11.78
C ASN A 277 15.99 4.68 -11.11
N GLU A 278 15.89 6.01 -11.00
CA GLU A 278 16.98 6.83 -10.48
C GLU A 278 16.58 7.59 -9.20
N ARG A 279 17.48 7.68 -8.21
CA ARG A 279 17.31 8.47 -6.97
C ARG A 279 16.04 8.14 -6.20
N ILE A 280 15.99 6.91 -5.74
CA ILE A 280 14.94 6.42 -4.88
C ILE A 280 15.48 6.29 -3.47
N ARG A 281 14.72 6.79 -2.51
CA ARG A 281 15.00 6.73 -1.08
C ARG A 281 13.84 6.01 -0.40
N VAL A 282 14.14 4.92 0.29
CA VAL A 282 13.17 4.10 1.02
C VAL A 282 13.70 3.94 2.44
N HIS A 283 13.21 4.72 3.39
CA HIS A 283 13.83 4.74 4.72
C HIS A 283 12.88 4.93 5.89
N ASP A 284 13.32 4.45 7.05
CA ASP A 284 12.60 4.61 8.32
C ASP A 284 11.15 4.06 8.29
N ASN A 285 10.88 3.07 7.44
CA ASN A 285 9.56 2.43 7.37
C ASN A 285 9.47 1.21 8.29
N VAL A 286 8.25 0.91 8.73
CA VAL A 286 7.91 -0.33 9.45
C VAL A 286 7.04 -1.20 8.56
N VAL A 287 7.46 -2.45 8.31
CA VAL A 287 6.76 -3.38 7.42
C VAL A 287 6.48 -4.68 8.14
N VAL A 288 5.24 -5.14 8.07
CA VAL A 288 4.77 -6.30 8.81
C VAL A 288 3.90 -7.19 7.92
N ASP A 289 4.20 -8.49 7.90
CA ASP A 289 3.33 -9.53 7.32
C ASP A 289 3.01 -9.27 5.85
N VAL A 290 4.01 -9.40 4.99
CA VAL A 290 3.87 -9.12 3.56
C VAL A 290 4.35 -10.30 2.70
N ASP A 291 3.57 -10.62 1.69
CA ASP A 291 3.77 -11.84 0.86
C ASP A 291 4.86 -11.68 -0.21
N ARG A 292 5.49 -10.50 -0.29
CA ARG A 292 6.51 -10.16 -1.29
C ARG A 292 7.73 -9.51 -0.66
N PRO A 293 8.84 -9.44 -1.42
CA PRO A 293 10.00 -8.68 -1.00
C PRO A 293 9.64 -7.24 -0.64
N PHE A 294 10.33 -6.66 0.35
CA PHE A 294 10.10 -5.27 0.74
C PHE A 294 10.28 -4.32 -0.45
N VAL A 295 11.42 -4.42 -1.16
CA VAL A 295 11.67 -3.63 -2.37
C VAL A 295 11.78 -4.55 -3.59
N GLY A 296 11.00 -4.28 -4.64
CA GLY A 296 11.01 -5.05 -5.88
C GLY A 296 11.25 -4.17 -7.10
N ASN A 297 12.13 -4.59 -8.00
CA ASN A 297 12.42 -3.91 -9.27
C ASN A 297 12.10 -4.79 -10.48
N PHE A 298 11.46 -4.19 -11.48
CA PHE A 298 11.30 -4.77 -12.82
C PHE A 298 11.48 -3.70 -13.90
N GLY A 299 12.73 -3.43 -14.26
CA GLY A 299 13.06 -2.67 -15.46
C GLY A 299 14.54 -2.37 -15.60
N PHE A 300 14.86 -1.23 -16.20
CA PHE A 300 16.18 -0.90 -16.69
C PHE A 300 16.64 0.47 -16.20
N ASP A 301 17.94 0.71 -16.24
CA ASP A 301 18.55 1.96 -15.77
C ASP A 301 18.29 2.26 -14.28
N VAL A 302 18.82 1.37 -13.40
CA VAL A 302 18.73 1.52 -11.94
C VAL A 302 19.95 2.26 -11.41
N ARG A 303 19.76 3.44 -10.80
CA ARG A 303 20.85 4.28 -10.29
C ARG A 303 20.54 4.98 -8.97
N ASP A 304 21.53 5.04 -8.09
CA ASP A 304 21.50 5.88 -6.87
C ASP A 304 20.27 5.58 -6.00
N TRP A 305 20.20 4.37 -5.47
CA TRP A 305 19.13 3.95 -4.54
C TRP A 305 19.67 3.86 -3.13
N VAL A 306 18.87 4.29 -2.16
CA VAL A 306 19.17 4.08 -0.74
C VAL A 306 17.94 3.46 -0.09
N VAL A 307 18.15 2.32 0.57
CA VAL A 307 17.16 1.64 1.40
C VAL A 307 17.76 1.56 2.80
N SER A 308 17.24 2.35 3.75
CA SER A 308 17.93 2.50 5.05
C SER A 308 17.02 2.62 6.27
N GLY A 309 17.47 2.13 7.42
CA GLY A 309 16.74 2.34 8.69
C GLY A 309 15.36 1.69 8.77
N ASN A 310 15.03 0.75 7.87
CA ASN A 310 13.71 0.12 7.85
C ASN A 310 13.67 -1.05 8.85
N GLN A 311 12.50 -1.25 9.46
CA GLN A 311 12.20 -2.37 10.36
C GLN A 311 11.21 -3.33 9.69
N LEU A 312 11.63 -4.56 9.45
CA LEU A 312 10.94 -5.52 8.59
C LEU A 312 10.62 -6.79 9.39
N TYR A 313 9.35 -7.18 9.42
CA TYR A 313 8.85 -8.31 10.20
C TYR A 313 7.97 -9.21 9.35
N ASN A 314 8.31 -10.51 9.27
CA ASN A 314 7.57 -11.48 8.45
C ASN A 314 7.41 -11.01 6.99
N VAL A 315 8.54 -10.73 6.34
CA VAL A 315 8.59 -10.22 4.96
C VAL A 315 9.14 -11.32 4.06
N ASN A 316 8.49 -11.62 2.93
CA ASN A 316 8.94 -12.67 2.01
C ASN A 316 10.17 -12.28 1.14
N GLY A 317 11.16 -11.61 1.74
CA GLY A 317 12.43 -11.17 1.14
C GLY A 317 12.71 -9.69 1.34
N LEU A 318 13.98 -9.27 1.23
CA LEU A 318 14.35 -7.86 1.37
C LEU A 318 14.30 -7.09 0.05
N VAL A 319 14.93 -7.66 -0.97
CA VAL A 319 15.09 -7.03 -2.28
C VAL A 319 14.90 -8.07 -3.36
N LEU A 320 14.18 -7.72 -4.42
CA LEU A 320 14.15 -8.44 -5.68
C LEU A 320 14.54 -7.49 -6.82
N GLY A 321 15.69 -7.73 -7.45
CA GLY A 321 16.07 -7.04 -8.69
C GLY A 321 15.82 -7.95 -9.89
N LYS A 322 14.98 -7.57 -10.85
CA LYS A 322 14.91 -8.22 -12.16
C LYS A 322 15.25 -7.19 -13.23
N LEU A 323 16.39 -7.38 -13.90
CA LEU A 323 16.94 -6.42 -14.85
C LEU A 323 16.54 -6.79 -16.28
N VAL A 324 15.55 -6.09 -16.85
CA VAL A 324 15.15 -6.34 -18.24
C VAL A 324 16.07 -5.58 -19.19
N ASP A 325 16.74 -6.28 -20.12
CA ASP A 325 17.65 -5.65 -21.09
C ASP A 325 16.90 -5.02 -22.28
N ASN A 326 17.13 -3.73 -22.53
CA ASN A 326 16.67 -3.00 -23.72
C ASN A 326 17.81 -2.54 -24.65
N GLY A 327 19.03 -3.05 -24.48
CA GLY A 327 20.12 -2.96 -25.46
C GLY A 327 21.00 -1.71 -25.43
N ASP A 328 20.56 -0.60 -24.80
CA ASP A 328 21.29 0.68 -24.82
C ASP A 328 21.66 1.24 -23.42
N ASP A 329 21.16 0.65 -22.32
CA ASP A 329 21.39 1.19 -20.97
C ASP A 329 22.69 0.65 -20.35
N GLY A 330 23.28 1.37 -19.39
CA GLY A 330 24.46 0.92 -18.62
C GLY A 330 24.13 -0.11 -17.55
N ASP A 331 25.15 -0.72 -16.94
CA ASP A 331 24.97 -1.57 -15.75
C ASP A 331 24.27 -0.78 -14.62
N PRO A 332 23.38 -1.42 -13.84
CA PRO A 332 22.75 -0.76 -12.70
C PRO A 332 23.81 -0.45 -11.62
N THR A 333 23.72 0.70 -10.95
CA THR A 333 24.79 1.20 -10.10
C THR A 333 24.34 2.02 -8.89
N GLY A 334 25.15 2.06 -7.83
CA GLY A 334 24.95 2.97 -6.69
C GLY A 334 23.73 2.58 -5.85
N PHE A 335 23.65 1.31 -5.45
CA PHE A 335 22.59 0.82 -4.56
C PHE A 335 23.17 0.66 -3.15
N LEU A 336 22.58 1.35 -2.18
CA LEU A 336 22.96 1.28 -0.77
C LEU A 336 21.80 0.72 0.05
N PHE A 337 22.06 -0.38 0.76
CA PHE A 337 21.12 -1.01 1.68
C PHE A 337 21.76 -1.04 3.06
N GLU A 338 21.37 -0.12 3.95
CA GLU A 338 22.09 0.10 5.20
C GLU A 338 21.22 0.27 6.43
N ASP A 339 21.73 -0.17 7.59
CA ASP A 339 21.07 0.01 8.89
C ASP A 339 19.62 -0.52 8.92
N ASN A 340 19.31 -1.54 8.10
CA ASN A 340 17.99 -2.18 8.12
C ASN A 340 17.99 -3.36 9.08
N TYR A 341 16.85 -3.51 9.75
CA TYR A 341 16.56 -4.63 10.62
C TYR A 341 15.48 -5.50 9.99
N CYS A 342 15.69 -6.81 10.03
CA CYS A 342 14.78 -7.78 9.44
C CYS A 342 14.67 -9.03 10.30
N GLN A 343 13.43 -9.47 10.49
CA GLN A 343 13.10 -10.66 11.26
C GLN A 343 12.09 -11.53 10.53
N ASP A 344 12.30 -12.84 10.59
CA ASP A 344 11.45 -13.85 9.95
C ASP A 344 11.30 -13.54 8.45
N CYS A 345 12.38 -13.04 7.86
CA CYS A 345 12.36 -12.70 6.45
C CYS A 345 12.69 -13.94 5.62
N GLY A 346 11.87 -14.15 4.59
CA GLY A 346 12.21 -15.05 3.50
C GLY A 346 13.57 -14.70 2.88
N ALA A 347 14.08 -15.61 2.05
CA ALA A 347 15.38 -15.43 1.42
C ALA A 347 15.49 -14.06 0.72
N THR A 348 16.53 -13.30 1.06
CA THR A 348 16.87 -12.08 0.30
C THR A 348 17.49 -12.49 -1.02
N GLU A 349 16.80 -12.27 -2.14
CA GLU A 349 17.28 -12.63 -3.47
C GLU A 349 17.65 -11.39 -4.30
N ILE A 350 18.91 -10.96 -4.24
CA ILE A 350 19.43 -9.99 -5.22
C ILE A 350 19.86 -10.76 -6.46
N LEU A 351 19.00 -10.75 -7.47
CA LEU A 351 19.24 -11.45 -8.74
C LEU A 351 19.76 -10.48 -9.79
N GLY A 352 21.05 -10.50 -10.08
CA GLY A 352 21.62 -9.81 -11.25
C GLY A 352 21.35 -10.51 -12.60
N ARG A 353 20.38 -11.43 -12.71
CA ARG A 353 20.22 -12.27 -13.90
C ARG A 353 18.81 -12.20 -14.48
N ASP A 354 18.72 -11.96 -15.78
CA ASP A 354 17.45 -12.00 -16.52
C ASP A 354 17.47 -12.99 -17.69
N TYR A 355 16.25 -13.25 -18.17
CA TYR A 355 15.77 -14.09 -19.26
C TYR A 355 16.33 -13.78 -20.66
N ALA A 356 17.29 -12.87 -20.82
CA ALA A 356 17.83 -12.43 -22.12
C ALA A 356 19.35 -12.65 -22.24
N ALA A 357 19.84 -12.73 -23.49
CA ALA A 357 21.17 -13.21 -23.88
C ALA A 357 22.38 -12.34 -23.43
N VAL A 358 22.18 -11.31 -22.61
CA VAL A 358 23.22 -10.41 -22.09
C VAL A 358 23.15 -10.40 -20.56
N VAL A 359 24.24 -10.78 -19.91
CA VAL A 359 24.37 -10.73 -18.44
C VAL A 359 24.81 -9.33 -18.04
N ARG A 360 23.91 -8.56 -17.41
CA ARG A 360 24.26 -7.29 -16.71
C ARG A 360 24.68 -7.60 -15.28
N GLN A 361 25.55 -6.78 -14.70
CA GLN A 361 25.97 -6.96 -13.31
C GLN A 361 25.79 -5.67 -12.53
N TRP A 362 25.37 -5.77 -11.26
CA TRP A 362 25.29 -4.61 -10.36
C TRP A 362 26.68 -4.04 -10.09
N GLN A 363 26.82 -2.72 -10.21
CA GLN A 363 28.01 -1.97 -9.85
C GLN A 363 27.75 -1.17 -8.56
N ASP A 364 28.81 -0.90 -7.80
CA ASP A 364 28.75 -0.01 -6.64
C ASP A 364 27.60 -0.36 -5.65
N MET A 365 27.44 -1.66 -5.37
CA MET A 365 26.38 -2.16 -4.50
C MET A 365 26.86 -2.37 -3.07
N HIS A 366 26.24 -1.72 -2.10
CA HIS A 366 26.69 -1.70 -0.72
C HIS A 366 25.61 -2.20 0.24
N PHE A 367 25.96 -3.21 1.05
CA PHE A 367 25.20 -3.65 2.21
C PHE A 367 25.98 -3.27 3.46
N ARG A 368 25.40 -2.45 4.34
CA ARG A 368 26.10 -1.96 5.55
C ARG A 368 25.25 -2.09 6.80
N ASN A 369 25.83 -2.62 7.88
CA ASN A 369 25.22 -2.59 9.21
C ASN A 369 23.78 -3.16 9.28
N ASN A 370 23.45 -4.16 8.46
CA ASN A 370 22.13 -4.76 8.47
C ASN A 370 22.08 -5.91 9.47
N GLU A 371 20.93 -6.10 10.09
CA GLU A 371 20.65 -7.22 11.00
C GLU A 371 19.51 -8.07 10.44
N ILE A 372 19.77 -9.38 10.30
CA ILE A 372 18.80 -10.37 9.84
C ILE A 372 18.68 -11.46 10.90
N LEU A 373 17.48 -11.64 11.42
CA LEU A 373 17.14 -12.68 12.37
C LEU A 373 16.12 -13.64 11.76
N ASP A 374 16.41 -14.92 11.84
CA ASP A 374 15.67 -16.00 11.17
C ASP A 374 15.46 -15.75 9.68
N GLY A 375 16.56 -15.69 8.94
CA GLY A 375 16.53 -15.48 7.49
C GLY A 375 17.82 -15.89 6.81
N THR A 376 17.86 -15.66 5.50
CA THR A 376 19.06 -15.89 4.68
C THR A 376 19.34 -14.72 3.75
N PHE A 377 20.62 -14.59 3.41
CA PHE A 377 21.13 -13.53 2.56
C PHE A 377 21.81 -14.12 1.33
N LEU A 378 21.25 -13.86 0.14
CA LEU A 378 21.83 -14.26 -1.14
C LEU A 378 22.15 -13.03 -2.00
N VAL A 379 23.40 -12.96 -2.46
CA VAL A 379 23.85 -11.98 -3.44
C VAL A 379 24.33 -12.69 -4.69
N GLU A 380 23.76 -12.34 -5.85
CA GLU A 380 24.14 -12.88 -7.15
C GLU A 380 24.30 -11.77 -8.21
N GLY A 381 25.34 -11.87 -9.04
CA GLY A 381 25.52 -10.98 -10.19
C GLY A 381 25.96 -9.56 -9.86
N VAL A 382 26.78 -9.36 -8.82
CA VAL A 382 27.33 -8.05 -8.44
C VAL A 382 28.81 -7.95 -8.86
N ALA A 383 29.15 -7.04 -9.74
CA ALA A 383 30.51 -6.83 -10.25
C ALA A 383 31.38 -5.96 -9.34
N SER A 384 30.79 -5.03 -8.57
CA SER A 384 31.52 -4.21 -7.62
C SER A 384 30.66 -3.77 -6.44
N GLY A 385 31.27 -3.61 -5.27
CA GLY A 385 30.54 -3.27 -4.05
C GLY A 385 31.17 -3.77 -2.74
N SER A 386 30.40 -3.70 -1.65
CA SER A 386 30.78 -4.26 -0.35
C SER A 386 29.59 -4.82 0.45
N ILE A 387 29.87 -5.85 1.25
CA ILE A 387 29.07 -6.27 2.40
C ILE A 387 29.92 -5.95 3.63
N ASP A 388 29.44 -5.07 4.50
CA ASP A 388 30.13 -4.67 5.73
C ASP A 388 29.16 -4.65 6.93
N GLY A 389 29.54 -5.22 8.07
CA GLY A 389 28.71 -5.18 9.28
C GLY A 389 27.36 -5.93 9.18
N LEU A 390 27.29 -7.02 8.42
CA LEU A 390 26.08 -7.85 8.33
C LEU A 390 26.03 -8.85 9.50
N ASN A 391 25.01 -8.74 10.35
CA ASN A 391 24.74 -9.71 11.41
C ASN A 391 23.58 -10.63 11.01
N ILE A 392 23.81 -11.94 10.96
CA ILE A 392 22.75 -12.92 10.67
C ILE A 392 22.66 -13.96 11.77
N THR A 393 21.47 -14.14 12.32
CA THR A 393 21.15 -15.26 13.19
C THR A 393 20.13 -16.15 12.49
N SER A 394 20.47 -17.41 12.23
CA SER A 394 19.63 -18.29 11.39
C SER A 394 19.85 -19.77 11.71
N CYS A 395 18.81 -20.58 11.49
CA CYS A 395 18.89 -22.04 11.55
C CYS A 395 19.50 -22.65 10.27
N ASP A 396 19.61 -21.88 9.20
CA ASP A 396 20.09 -22.39 7.91
C ASP A 396 21.58 -22.72 7.93
N VAL A 397 21.92 -23.82 7.25
CA VAL A 397 23.31 -24.30 7.14
C VAL A 397 24.21 -23.37 6.32
N ASN A 398 23.63 -22.48 5.49
CA ASN A 398 24.34 -21.48 4.69
C ASN A 398 23.57 -20.16 4.69
N PRO A 399 23.60 -19.40 5.80
CA PRO A 399 22.79 -18.19 5.95
C PRO A 399 23.28 -17.04 5.06
N VAL A 400 24.52 -17.11 4.55
CA VAL A 400 25.07 -16.17 3.57
C VAL A 400 25.55 -16.95 2.35
N THR A 401 25.05 -16.57 1.18
CA THR A 401 25.49 -17.11 -0.11
C THR A 401 25.88 -15.98 -1.06
N VAL A 402 27.06 -16.07 -1.66
CA VAL A 402 27.52 -15.13 -2.69
C VAL A 402 27.87 -15.91 -3.96
N ARG A 403 27.27 -15.54 -5.09
CA ARG A 403 27.42 -16.23 -6.38
C ARG A 403 27.70 -15.24 -7.49
N ASP A 404 28.48 -15.64 -8.49
CA ASP A 404 28.74 -14.87 -9.70
C ASP A 404 29.03 -13.37 -9.44
N SER A 405 29.72 -13.07 -8.32
CA SER A 405 29.91 -11.71 -7.80
C SER A 405 31.35 -11.45 -7.38
N THR A 406 31.78 -10.20 -7.54
CA THR A 406 33.10 -9.68 -7.15
C THR A 406 32.91 -8.58 -6.08
N ILE A 407 32.24 -8.94 -4.98
CA ILE A 407 31.93 -8.05 -3.86
C ILE A 407 32.94 -8.23 -2.72
N SER A 408 33.35 -7.13 -2.08
CA SER A 408 34.18 -7.19 -0.88
C SER A 408 33.33 -7.57 0.34
N ILE A 409 33.85 -8.40 1.24
CA ILE A 409 33.11 -8.88 2.42
C ILE A 409 33.95 -8.64 3.67
N SER A 410 33.43 -7.84 4.59
CA SER A 410 33.98 -7.58 5.92
C SER A 410 32.87 -7.56 6.97
N GLY A 411 33.22 -7.75 8.24
CA GLY A 411 32.27 -7.57 9.35
C GLY A 411 31.02 -8.47 9.31
N VAL A 412 31.05 -9.59 8.58
CA VAL A 412 29.93 -10.55 8.56
C VAL A 412 30.02 -11.45 9.78
N SER A 413 28.97 -11.48 10.57
CA SER A 413 28.82 -12.37 11.72
C SER A 413 27.61 -13.28 11.50
N THR A 414 27.79 -14.58 11.74
CA THR A 414 26.71 -15.57 11.64
C THR A 414 26.59 -16.36 12.92
N THR A 415 25.38 -16.44 13.46
CA THR A 415 25.06 -17.21 14.65
C THR A 415 24.05 -18.29 14.31
N ALA A 416 24.39 -19.56 14.54
CA ALA A 416 23.44 -20.65 14.42
C ALA A 416 22.58 -20.72 15.68
N ALA A 417 21.29 -20.42 15.55
CA ALA A 417 20.34 -20.47 16.66
C ALA A 417 19.16 -21.38 16.28
N CYS A 418 19.32 -22.69 16.47
CA CYS A 418 18.31 -23.70 16.11
C CYS A 418 17.09 -23.74 17.05
N ASP A 419 17.00 -22.82 18.02
CA ASP A 419 15.98 -22.75 19.05
C ASP A 419 15.27 -21.37 19.02
N LEU A 420 15.13 -20.79 17.83
CA LEU A 420 14.32 -19.59 17.60
C LEU A 420 12.80 -19.88 17.67
N THR A 421 12.39 -20.97 18.31
CA THR A 421 10.99 -21.18 18.70
C THR A 421 10.62 -20.19 19.81
N HIS A 422 10.40 -18.93 19.45
CA HIS A 422 9.86 -17.92 20.34
C HIS A 422 8.54 -17.37 19.77
N ASP A 423 7.63 -18.31 19.48
CA ASP A 423 6.17 -18.09 19.44
C ASP A 423 5.64 -17.91 20.88
N ASP A 424 6.26 -17.03 21.67
CA ASP A 424 5.82 -16.78 23.04
C ASP A 424 4.59 -15.87 23.02
N GLN A 425 3.50 -16.40 23.58
CA GLN A 425 2.16 -15.88 23.41
C GLN A 425 1.92 -14.70 24.35
N ALA A 426 1.60 -13.54 23.79
CA ALA A 426 0.98 -12.45 24.53
C ALA A 426 -0.51 -12.34 24.13
N GLU A 427 -1.40 -12.33 25.12
CA GLU A 427 -2.85 -12.35 24.92
C GLU A 427 -3.46 -11.00 25.31
N LEU A 428 -4.32 -10.44 24.47
CA LEU A 428 -5.15 -9.29 24.87
C LEU A 428 -6.31 -9.77 25.73
N ILE A 429 -6.27 -9.40 27.00
CA ILE A 429 -7.35 -9.63 27.96
C ILE A 429 -8.25 -8.40 27.99
N TYR A 430 -9.52 -8.60 27.65
CA TYR A 430 -10.56 -7.62 27.89
C TYR A 430 -11.21 -7.88 29.25
N ASP A 431 -11.22 -6.88 30.12
CA ASP A 431 -12.00 -6.89 31.35
C ASP A 431 -13.41 -6.31 31.09
N PRO A 432 -14.47 -7.16 31.06
CA PRO A 432 -15.83 -6.71 30.80
C PRO A 432 -16.43 -5.87 31.94
N VAL A 433 -15.78 -5.81 33.12
CA VAL A 433 -16.25 -5.04 34.28
C VAL A 433 -15.74 -3.60 34.22
N THR A 434 -14.49 -3.40 33.80
CA THR A 434 -13.84 -2.08 33.74
C THR A 434 -13.82 -1.48 32.33
N GLY A 435 -14.02 -2.30 31.29
CA GLY A 435 -13.88 -1.88 29.90
C GLY A 435 -12.43 -1.73 29.46
N GLN A 436 -11.46 -2.12 30.29
CA GLN A 436 -10.04 -2.07 29.97
C GLN A 436 -9.63 -3.24 29.07
N VAL A 437 -8.74 -2.96 28.13
CA VAL A 437 -7.97 -3.96 27.41
C VAL A 437 -6.55 -3.93 27.97
N THR A 438 -6.12 -5.05 28.55
CA THR A 438 -4.77 -5.26 29.08
C THR A 438 -4.07 -6.31 28.26
N LEU A 439 -2.80 -6.07 27.94
CA LEU A 439 -1.94 -7.09 27.35
C LEU A 439 -1.41 -8.00 28.47
N ASP A 440 -1.79 -9.27 28.46
CA ASP A 440 -1.27 -10.27 29.39
C ASP A 440 0.03 -10.87 28.87
N LEU A 441 1.07 -10.67 29.67
CA LEU A 441 2.44 -11.08 29.45
C LEU A 441 2.83 -12.27 30.35
N ALA A 442 1.89 -12.86 31.09
CA ALA A 442 2.18 -13.93 32.03
C ALA A 442 2.74 -15.21 31.40
N GLN A 443 2.64 -15.36 30.06
CA GLN A 443 3.29 -16.43 29.30
C GLN A 443 4.56 -16.01 28.55
N THR A 444 4.98 -14.74 28.65
CA THR A 444 6.29 -14.30 28.17
C THR A 444 7.37 -14.60 29.20
N PRO A 445 8.62 -14.96 28.80
CA PRO A 445 9.72 -15.12 29.73
C PRO A 445 9.89 -13.86 30.57
N THR A 446 10.27 -14.03 31.85
CA THR A 446 10.43 -12.94 32.82
C THR A 446 11.43 -11.87 32.34
N GLY A 447 10.90 -10.83 31.69
CA GLY A 447 11.61 -9.65 31.22
C GLY A 447 10.56 -8.68 30.66
N GLY A 448 10.61 -7.40 31.04
CA GLY A 448 9.63 -6.42 30.55
C GLY A 448 9.74 -6.22 29.04
N ILE A 449 8.62 -5.91 28.39
CA ILE A 449 8.55 -5.47 26.99
C ILE A 449 9.12 -4.06 26.87
N SER A 450 10.11 -3.84 26.00
CA SER A 450 10.63 -2.50 25.72
C SER A 450 9.85 -1.74 24.65
N GLU A 451 9.28 -2.42 23.65
CA GLU A 451 8.57 -1.83 22.50
C GLU A 451 7.42 -2.75 22.00
N ALA A 452 6.31 -2.17 21.55
CA ALA A 452 5.23 -2.91 20.88
C ALA A 452 4.48 -2.02 19.87
N LEU A 453 4.03 -2.59 18.75
CA LEU A 453 3.18 -1.93 17.76
C LEU A 453 1.76 -2.52 17.83
N LEU A 454 0.74 -1.72 18.06
CA LEU A 454 -0.66 -2.16 17.98
C LEU A 454 -1.37 -1.42 16.85
N LEU A 455 -2.04 -2.17 15.99
CA LEU A 455 -2.88 -1.64 14.94
C LEU A 455 -4.35 -1.83 15.33
N LEU A 456 -5.11 -0.74 15.32
CA LEU A 456 -6.55 -0.79 15.54
C LEU A 456 -7.29 -0.90 14.20
N ALA A 457 -8.50 -1.49 14.21
CA ALA A 457 -9.37 -1.63 13.02
C ALA A 457 -9.61 -0.33 12.24
N ASN A 458 -9.56 0.80 12.94
CA ASN A 458 -9.74 2.13 12.36
C ASN A 458 -8.47 2.67 11.68
N GLY A 459 -7.39 1.87 11.60
CA GLY A 459 -6.10 2.29 11.05
C GLY A 459 -5.27 3.15 12.00
N SER A 460 -5.60 3.22 13.29
CA SER A 460 -4.72 3.87 14.26
C SER A 460 -3.56 2.94 14.63
N VAL A 461 -2.33 3.47 14.53
CA VAL A 461 -1.12 2.84 15.04
C VAL A 461 -0.88 3.32 16.47
N ILE A 462 -0.80 2.41 17.43
CA ILE A 462 -0.35 2.67 18.79
C ILE A 462 1.03 2.03 18.94
N SER A 463 2.08 2.84 18.82
CA SER A 463 3.43 2.44 19.22
C SER A 463 3.56 2.61 20.74
N PHE A 464 4.06 1.60 21.43
CA PHE A 464 4.33 1.62 22.86
C PHE A 464 5.81 1.81 23.12
N VAL A 465 6.13 2.84 23.90
CA VAL A 465 7.26 2.86 24.84
C VAL A 465 6.60 3.18 26.18
N ASP A 466 6.39 2.15 27.01
CA ASP A 466 5.66 2.18 28.29
C ASP A 466 4.12 2.45 28.25
N SER A 467 3.37 1.51 28.83
CA SER A 467 1.91 1.44 29.13
C SER A 467 0.97 2.58 28.68
N VAL A 468 -0.11 2.24 27.97
CA VAL A 468 -1.22 3.16 27.62
C VAL A 468 -2.56 2.65 28.14
N ASP A 469 -3.36 3.53 28.74
CA ASP A 469 -4.78 3.31 29.06
C ASP A 469 -5.63 3.48 27.77
N ILE A 470 -6.26 2.40 27.29
CA ILE A 470 -7.20 2.48 26.15
C ILE A 470 -8.57 2.95 26.67
N PRO A 471 -9.17 4.03 26.12
CA PRO A 471 -10.46 4.56 26.57
C PRO A 471 -11.62 3.57 26.39
N SER A 472 -12.52 3.51 27.38
CA SER A 472 -13.75 2.71 27.31
C SER A 472 -14.67 3.17 26.17
N GLY A 473 -15.18 2.25 25.35
CA GLY A 473 -16.17 2.53 24.30
C GLY A 473 -15.64 2.54 22.87
N LEU A 474 -14.36 2.22 22.65
CA LEU A 474 -13.84 1.90 21.32
C LEU A 474 -14.37 0.53 20.86
N ASN A 475 -14.93 0.49 19.65
CA ASN A 475 -15.25 -0.75 18.96
C ASN A 475 -13.94 -1.32 18.40
N ILE A 476 -13.26 -2.14 19.19
CA ILE A 476 -11.96 -2.71 18.85
C ILE A 476 -12.22 -4.02 18.10
N GLU A 477 -12.42 -3.96 16.78
CA GLU A 477 -12.06 -5.08 15.90
C GLU A 477 -10.54 -5.01 15.64
N ALA A 478 -9.70 -5.15 16.66
CA ALA A 478 -8.26 -5.03 16.43
C ALA A 478 -7.70 -6.28 15.74
N ASP A 479 -7.17 -6.10 14.54
CA ASP A 479 -6.01 -6.88 14.11
C ASP A 479 -4.79 -6.32 14.88
N VAL A 480 -4.54 -6.80 16.09
CA VAL A 480 -3.24 -6.58 16.72
C VAL A 480 -2.22 -7.44 16.01
N LEU A 481 -1.62 -6.89 14.95
CA LEU A 481 -0.30 -7.30 14.50
C LEU A 481 0.71 -6.56 15.36
N ALA A 482 1.17 -7.26 16.39
CA ALA A 482 2.27 -6.75 17.18
C ALA A 482 3.59 -7.33 16.66
N ALA A 483 4.37 -6.43 16.08
CA ALA A 483 5.63 -6.67 15.40
C ALA A 483 6.79 -6.77 16.41
N ARG A 484 6.64 -7.67 17.40
CA ARG A 484 7.64 -8.05 18.39
C ARG A 484 7.88 -7.08 19.56
N TRP A 485 8.32 -7.69 20.67
CA TRP A 485 8.92 -7.06 21.85
C TRP A 485 10.35 -7.57 22.05
N THR A 486 11.20 -6.75 22.66
CA THR A 486 12.54 -7.14 23.12
C THR A 486 12.52 -7.22 24.64
N ASP A 487 13.02 -8.32 25.22
CA ASP A 487 13.18 -8.44 26.66
C ASP A 487 14.48 -7.78 27.14
N ALA A 488 14.67 -7.65 28.46
CA ALA A 488 15.88 -7.07 29.04
C ALA A 488 17.18 -7.88 28.80
N ALA A 489 17.09 -9.02 28.11
CA ALA A 489 18.16 -9.91 27.72
C ALA A 489 18.32 -10.02 26.19
N ASP A 490 17.69 -9.12 25.42
CA ASP A 490 17.70 -9.09 23.95
C ASP A 490 17.09 -10.34 23.31
N ASN A 491 16.22 -11.07 24.02
CA ASN A 491 15.35 -12.08 23.43
C ASN A 491 14.16 -11.41 22.79
N TYR A 492 13.54 -12.10 21.85
CA TYR A 492 12.53 -11.49 21.05
C TYR A 492 11.42 -12.48 20.61
N GLY A 493 10.16 -12.03 20.53
CA GLY A 493 9.02 -12.90 20.17
C GLY A 493 7.90 -12.22 19.40
N ASN A 494 6.99 -12.99 18.79
CA ASN A 494 5.88 -12.52 17.94
C ASN A 494 4.52 -12.56 18.65
N PHE A 495 3.61 -11.64 18.32
CA PHE A 495 2.23 -11.71 18.80
C PHE A 495 1.36 -12.53 17.85
N ARG A 496 0.58 -13.45 18.40
CA ARG A 496 -0.41 -14.22 17.64
C ARG A 496 -1.64 -13.36 17.32
N ARG A 497 -2.10 -13.43 16.07
CA ARG A 497 -3.39 -12.88 15.63
C ARG A 497 -4.51 -13.33 16.56
N THR A 498 -5.09 -12.41 17.32
CA THR A 498 -6.16 -12.71 18.28
C THR A 498 -7.38 -11.86 17.95
N TYR A 499 -8.42 -12.50 17.43
CA TYR A 499 -9.72 -11.86 17.22
C TYR A 499 -10.47 -11.76 18.54
N ARG A 500 -10.68 -10.53 19.04
CA ARG A 500 -11.50 -10.26 20.22
C ARG A 500 -12.56 -9.23 19.86
N THR A 501 -13.80 -9.67 19.68
CA THR A 501 -14.95 -8.75 19.61
C THR A 501 -15.16 -8.18 21.02
N VAL A 502 -14.97 -6.88 21.20
CA VAL A 502 -15.41 -6.19 22.42
C VAL A 502 -16.94 -6.09 22.34
N PRO A 503 -17.70 -6.79 23.19
CA PRO A 503 -19.14 -6.65 23.16
C PRO A 503 -19.49 -5.21 23.52
N GLU A 504 -20.39 -4.58 22.75
CA GLU A 504 -20.99 -3.30 23.15
C GLU A 504 -21.43 -3.41 24.62
N PRO A 505 -21.19 -2.38 25.46
CA PRO A 505 -21.63 -2.41 26.83
C PRO A 505 -23.13 -2.68 26.83
N SER A 506 -23.49 -3.93 27.16
CA SER A 506 -24.87 -4.37 27.06
C SER A 506 -25.73 -3.37 27.82
N CYS A 507 -26.86 -2.95 27.23
CA CYS A 507 -27.83 -2.08 27.92
C CYS A 507 -28.18 -2.63 29.32
N PHE A 508 -27.97 -3.92 29.56
CA PHE A 508 -28.05 -4.58 30.86
C PHE A 508 -27.12 -3.98 31.93
N PHE A 509 -25.88 -3.58 31.60
CA PHE A 509 -24.94 -2.96 32.53
C PHE A 509 -25.33 -1.53 32.90
N LEU A 510 -25.82 -0.74 31.93
CA LEU A 510 -26.40 0.59 32.22
C LEU A 510 -27.66 0.47 33.08
N ILE A 511 -28.49 -0.56 32.86
CA ILE A 511 -29.68 -0.83 33.66
C ILE A 511 -29.30 -1.31 35.07
N THR A 512 -28.37 -2.25 35.26
CA THR A 512 -27.95 -2.70 36.60
C THR A 512 -27.20 -1.62 37.36
N SER A 513 -26.40 -0.79 36.69
CA SER A 513 -25.73 0.37 37.30
C SER A 513 -26.74 1.44 37.71
N ALA A 514 -27.75 1.71 36.87
CA ALA A 514 -28.87 2.61 37.21
C ALA A 514 -29.72 2.06 38.36
N PHE A 515 -29.97 0.74 38.41
CA PHE A 515 -30.68 0.10 39.53
C PHE A 515 -29.87 0.09 40.83
N ALA A 516 -28.54 -0.09 40.76
CA ALA A 516 -27.66 0.02 41.91
C ALA A 516 -27.61 1.46 42.46
N LEU A 517 -27.52 2.46 41.58
CA LEU A 517 -27.61 3.88 41.95
C LEU A 517 -28.99 4.23 42.54
N LEU A 518 -30.09 3.74 41.95
CA LEU A 518 -31.45 3.91 42.51
C LEU A 518 -31.61 3.23 43.87
N MET A 519 -30.99 2.08 44.11
CA MET A 519 -31.03 1.40 45.42
C MET A 519 -30.16 2.09 46.47
N ILE A 520 -29.06 2.74 46.08
CA ILE A 520 -28.23 3.56 46.98
C ILE A 520 -28.96 4.86 47.34
N PHE A 521 -29.62 5.53 46.38
CA PHE A 521 -30.42 6.73 46.65
C PHE A 521 -31.68 6.44 47.49
N LYS A 522 -32.26 5.23 47.41
CA LYS A 522 -33.41 4.85 48.24
C LYS A 522 -33.07 4.58 49.72
N ARG A 523 -31.80 4.39 50.06
CA ARG A 523 -31.33 4.30 51.47
C ARG A 523 -30.90 5.65 52.06
N GLY A 524 -30.89 6.73 51.26
CA GLY A 524 -30.66 8.10 51.73
C GLY A 524 -31.94 8.87 52.12
N PHE A 525 -33.11 8.28 51.90
CA PHE A 525 -34.42 8.83 52.28
C PHE A 525 -35.33 7.71 52.79
N LEU A 526 -35.08 7.26 54.03
CA LEU A 526 -36.08 6.78 54.99
C LEU A 526 -35.46 6.68 56.38
#